data_AF-A0A959WDH1-F1
#
_entry.id   AF-A0A959WDH1-F1
#
_cell.length_a   1.000
_cell.length_b   1.000
_cell.length_c   1.000
_cell.angle_alpha   90.00
_cell.angle_beta   90.00
_cell.angle_gamma   90.00
#
_symmetry.space_group_name_H-M   'P 1'
#
loop_
_entity.id
_entity.type
_entity.pdbx_description
1 polymer ?
#
loop_
_entity_poly.entity_id
_entity_poly.type
_entity_poly.pdbx_seq_one_letter_code
_entity_poly.pdbx_strand_id
1 'polypeptide(L)'
;MEEPDQQDNEDGGAGVGAESDRTLQAWLAGIAVGCLILAAMIVAYEIGKNNSDQKVSSGAPAATTGGLAEEPAASGPGADAFAASCGSCHTLAAAETTATVGPDLDDLQPDSETVLSAIENGGAGSGMMPAGLLSGEEAQQVADFVAEAASSGK
;
A
#
# COMPACT_ATOMS: atom_id res chain seq x y z
N MET A 1 -78.80 21.85 -34.18
CA MET A 1 -78.58 23.28 -33.91
C MET A 1 -78.95 23.47 -32.47
N GLU A 2 -77.98 23.54 -31.56
CA GLU A 2 -78.08 24.16 -30.23
C GLU A 2 -76.75 23.85 -29.51
N GLU A 3 -75.82 24.80 -29.57
CA GLU A 3 -75.00 25.20 -28.41
C GLU A 3 -75.92 26.07 -27.53
N PRO A 4 -75.78 26.14 -26.17
CA PRO A 4 -74.53 26.63 -25.55
C PRO A 4 -74.26 26.23 -24.06
N ASP A 5 -73.14 26.76 -23.55
CA ASP A 5 -72.87 27.30 -22.19
C ASP A 5 -73.20 26.47 -20.93
N GLN A 6 -72.23 26.01 -20.14
CA GLN A 6 -71.36 26.73 -19.17
C GLN A 6 -71.81 26.44 -17.71
N GLN A 7 -70.81 26.47 -16.83
CA GLN A 7 -70.85 26.43 -15.34
C GLN A 7 -70.99 25.01 -14.78
N ASP A 8 -70.33 24.59 -13.69
CA ASP A 8 -69.77 25.32 -12.55
C ASP A 8 -68.70 24.46 -11.83
N ASN A 9 -67.96 25.13 -10.95
CA ASN A 9 -66.68 24.76 -10.36
C ASN A 9 -66.72 23.74 -9.19
N GLU A 10 -65.50 23.40 -8.74
CA GLU A 10 -65.07 23.16 -7.34
C GLU A 10 -64.85 21.72 -6.81
N ASP A 11 -63.76 21.66 -6.02
CA ASP A 11 -63.26 20.62 -5.12
C ASP A 11 -62.61 19.36 -5.72
N GLY A 12 -61.38 18.99 -5.39
CA GLY A 12 -60.56 19.37 -4.25
C GLY A 12 -59.56 18.23 -4.05
N GLY A 13 -58.27 18.53 -4.19
CA GLY A 13 -57.19 17.56 -4.29
C GLY A 13 -57.06 16.65 -3.07
N ALA A 14 -56.68 15.41 -3.36
CA ALA A 14 -56.43 14.33 -2.43
C ALA A 14 -55.41 14.70 -1.33
N GLY A 15 -55.85 14.65 -0.07
CA GLY A 15 -55.00 14.62 1.10
C GLY A 15 -54.80 13.20 1.61
N VAL A 16 -53.72 12.55 1.19
CA VAL A 16 -53.12 11.40 1.87
C VAL A 16 -51.67 11.75 2.20
N GLY A 17 -51.49 12.54 3.26
CA GLY A 17 -50.19 12.92 3.80
C GLY A 17 -50.20 12.73 5.31
N ALA A 18 -49.42 11.75 5.80
CA ALA A 18 -48.84 11.72 7.16
C ALA A 18 -48.19 10.36 7.54
N GLU A 19 -48.51 9.25 6.86
CA GLU A 19 -48.03 7.91 7.27
C GLU A 19 -46.92 7.31 6.38
N SER A 20 -46.88 7.62 5.07
CA SER A 20 -45.85 7.10 4.15
C SER A 20 -44.46 7.76 4.29
N ASP A 21 -44.40 9.00 4.79
CA ASP A 21 -43.14 9.76 4.83
C ASP A 21 -42.16 9.29 5.92
N ARG A 22 -42.66 8.80 7.06
CA ARG A 22 -41.80 8.38 8.18
C ARG A 22 -41.11 7.04 7.93
N THR A 23 -41.79 6.11 7.26
CA THR A 23 -41.23 4.80 6.91
C THR A 23 -40.25 4.93 5.74
N LEU A 24 -40.56 5.77 4.75
CA LEU A 24 -39.65 6.06 3.64
C LEU A 24 -38.42 6.84 4.10
N GLN A 25 -38.55 7.85 4.97
CA GLN A 25 -37.40 8.52 5.59
C GLN A 25 -36.57 7.57 6.46
N ALA A 26 -37.19 6.66 7.21
CA ALA A 26 -36.46 5.68 8.01
C ALA A 26 -35.68 4.68 7.13
N TRP A 27 -36.28 4.23 6.02
CA TRP A 27 -35.60 3.36 5.06
C TRP A 27 -34.49 4.06 4.29
N LEU A 28 -34.72 5.29 3.82
CA LEU A 28 -33.70 6.10 3.13
C LEU A 28 -32.54 6.49 4.07
N ALA A 29 -32.84 6.84 5.32
CA ALA A 29 -31.82 7.08 6.33
C ALA A 29 -31.03 5.81 6.67
N GLY A 30 -31.69 4.66 6.77
CA GLY A 30 -31.04 3.36 6.98
C GLY A 30 -30.10 2.98 5.83
N ILE A 31 -30.52 3.19 4.58
CA ILE A 31 -29.67 2.96 3.40
C ILE A 31 -28.49 3.93 3.39
N ALA A 32 -28.70 5.21 3.68
CA ALA A 32 -27.62 6.20 3.73
C ALA A 32 -26.60 5.88 4.83
N VAL A 33 -27.04 5.50 6.03
CA VAL A 33 -26.16 5.08 7.12
C VAL A 33 -25.44 3.77 6.78
N GLY A 34 -26.13 2.81 6.16
CA GLY A 34 -25.54 1.57 5.68
C GLY A 34 -24.47 1.79 4.61
N CYS A 35 -24.72 2.68 3.64
CA CYS A 35 -23.75 3.08 2.63
C CYS A 35 -22.55 3.79 3.24
N LEU A 36 -22.74 4.66 4.24
CA LEU A 36 -21.65 5.33 4.93
C LEU A 36 -20.80 4.36 5.76
N ILE A 37 -21.42 3.39 6.44
CA ILE A 37 -20.69 2.36 7.20
C ILE A 37 -19.95 1.41 6.25
N LEU A 38 -20.57 0.98 5.14
CA LEU A 38 -19.90 0.16 4.14
C LEU A 38 -18.77 0.91 3.45
N ALA A 39 -18.95 2.18 3.10
CA ALA A 39 -17.89 3.01 2.55
C ALA A 39 -16.74 3.19 3.56
N ALA A 40 -17.06 3.42 4.84
CA ALA A 40 -16.05 3.50 5.89
C ALA A 40 -15.32 2.17 6.12
N MET A 41 -16.02 1.03 6.02
CA MET A 41 -15.41 -0.31 6.11
C MET A 41 -14.55 -0.65 4.90
N ILE A 42 -14.96 -0.25 3.68
CA ILE A 42 -14.14 -0.42 2.47
C ILE A 42 -12.91 0.47 2.56
N VAL A 43 -13.06 1.74 2.98
CA VAL A 43 -11.93 2.64 3.21
C VAL A 43 -11.02 2.10 4.32
N ALA A 44 -11.55 1.58 5.42
CA ALA A 44 -10.76 0.96 6.49
C ALA A 44 -10.10 -0.36 6.05
N TYR A 45 -10.70 -1.12 5.14
CA TYR A 45 -10.14 -2.34 4.58
C TYR A 45 -8.98 -2.05 3.61
N GLU A 46 -9.13 -1.04 2.75
CA GLU A 46 -8.04 -0.55 1.90
C GLU A 46 -6.93 0.07 2.75
N ILE A 47 -7.27 0.92 3.74
CA ILE A 47 -6.31 1.46 4.70
C ILE A 47 -5.63 0.33 5.49
N GLY A 48 -6.34 -0.74 5.85
CA GLY A 48 -5.80 -1.89 6.59
C GLY A 48 -4.85 -2.78 5.77
N LYS A 49 -4.97 -2.81 4.44
CA LYS A 49 -3.93 -3.38 3.57
C LYS A 49 -2.73 -2.45 3.37
N ASN A 50 -2.92 -1.15 3.55
CA ASN A 50 -1.95 -0.13 3.16
C ASN A 50 -1.20 0.50 4.36
N ASN A 51 -1.58 0.17 5.60
CA ASN A 51 -1.01 0.75 6.82
C ASN A 51 -0.58 -0.32 7.85
N SER A 52 0.13 -1.35 7.41
CA SER A 52 0.93 -2.16 8.34
C SER A 52 2.14 -1.39 8.89
N ASP A 53 2.46 -0.19 8.36
CA ASP A 53 3.69 0.55 8.68
C ASP A 53 3.45 2.04 9.00
N GLN A 54 2.36 2.39 9.69
CA GLN A 54 2.27 3.72 10.32
C GLN A 54 3.01 3.73 11.67
N LYS A 55 4.29 3.37 11.67
CA LYS A 55 5.27 4.16 12.43
C LYS A 55 5.54 5.37 11.54
N VAL A 56 4.95 6.50 11.90
CA VAL A 56 5.22 7.79 11.25
C VAL A 56 6.72 7.96 11.04
N SER A 57 7.14 7.91 9.78
CA SER A 57 8.40 8.49 9.34
C SER A 57 8.16 9.15 7.99
N SER A 58 7.43 10.26 8.03
CA SER A 58 7.45 11.24 6.95
C SER A 58 8.85 11.84 6.85
N GLY A 59 9.46 11.71 5.66
CA GLY A 59 10.46 12.65 5.14
C GLY A 59 11.92 12.20 5.21
N ALA A 60 12.52 11.99 4.03
CA ALA A 60 13.97 11.92 3.82
C ALA A 60 14.65 13.30 3.96
N PRO A 61 15.99 13.39 3.94
CA PRO A 61 16.96 12.57 4.65
C PRO A 61 17.76 13.43 5.66
N ALA A 62 17.80 13.00 6.91
CA ALA A 62 18.79 13.48 7.86
C ALA A 62 19.44 12.26 8.48
N ALA A 63 20.75 12.15 8.27
CA ALA A 63 21.62 11.27 9.04
C ALA A 63 21.26 11.40 10.53
N THR A 64 20.56 10.39 11.06
CA THR A 64 20.35 10.24 12.49
C THR A 64 21.19 9.07 12.93
N THR A 65 22.42 9.40 13.35
CA THR A 65 23.18 8.54 14.23
C THR A 65 22.33 8.22 15.47
N GLY A 66 22.08 6.95 15.73
CA GLY A 66 21.61 6.48 17.04
C GLY A 66 20.17 5.97 17.09
N GLY A 67 19.84 4.98 16.26
CA GLY A 67 19.14 3.81 16.82
C GLY A 67 20.22 2.88 17.37
N LEU A 68 19.99 2.23 18.50
CA LEU A 68 20.78 1.04 18.85
C LEU A 68 20.78 0.17 17.58
N ALA A 69 21.95 -0.25 17.10
CA ALA A 69 22.02 -1.21 16.01
C ALA A 69 21.33 -2.48 16.49
N GLU A 70 20.01 -2.55 16.28
CA GLU A 70 19.32 -3.81 16.17
C GLU A 70 19.98 -4.48 14.97
N GLU A 71 20.43 -5.71 15.19
CA GLU A 71 20.92 -6.52 14.10
C GLU A 71 19.85 -6.52 13.00
N PRO A 72 20.27 -6.42 11.73
CA PRO A 72 19.37 -6.50 10.59
C PRO A 72 18.53 -7.77 10.76
N ALA A 73 17.24 -7.58 11.06
CA ALA A 73 16.37 -8.70 11.35
C ALA A 73 16.21 -9.55 10.08
N ALA A 74 16.34 -10.87 10.22
CA ALA A 74 16.12 -11.83 9.13
C ALA A 74 14.66 -11.93 8.67
N SER A 75 13.82 -10.98 9.06
CA SER A 75 12.39 -10.95 8.74
C SER A 75 11.91 -9.51 8.74
N GLY A 76 10.99 -9.22 7.83
CA GLY A 76 10.47 -7.88 7.59
C GLY A 76 10.47 -7.55 6.10
N PRO A 77 9.79 -6.48 5.69
CA PRO A 77 9.48 -6.25 4.28
C PRO A 77 10.70 -6.27 3.33
N GLY A 78 11.80 -5.61 3.71
CA GLY A 78 13.04 -5.61 2.93
C GLY A 78 13.74 -6.97 2.89
N ALA A 79 13.79 -7.68 4.03
CA ALA A 79 14.38 -9.02 4.13
C ALA A 79 13.58 -10.05 3.32
N ASP A 80 12.26 -10.01 3.43
CA ASP A 80 11.34 -10.91 2.73
C ASP A 80 11.39 -10.69 1.22
N ALA A 81 11.34 -9.43 0.77
CA ALA A 81 11.46 -9.07 -0.64
C ALA A 81 12.83 -9.43 -1.21
N PHE A 82 13.92 -9.25 -0.44
CA PHE A 82 15.25 -9.68 -0.82
C PHE A 82 15.33 -11.20 -0.98
N ALA A 83 14.85 -11.97 0.00
CA ALA A 83 14.86 -13.42 -0.07
C ALA A 83 14.07 -13.95 -1.28
N ALA A 84 12.92 -13.34 -1.58
CA ALA A 84 12.07 -13.70 -2.70
C ALA A 84 12.68 -13.37 -4.07
N SER A 85 13.33 -12.21 -4.20
CA SER A 85 13.73 -11.67 -5.52
C SER A 85 15.22 -11.80 -5.82
N CYS A 86 16.07 -11.85 -4.78
CA CYS A 86 17.53 -11.76 -4.89
C CYS A 86 18.24 -12.98 -4.27
N GLY A 87 17.62 -13.62 -3.27
CA GLY A 87 18.22 -14.70 -2.47
C GLY A 87 18.56 -15.98 -3.23
N SER A 88 17.98 -16.19 -4.42
CA SER A 88 18.35 -17.32 -5.30
C SER A 88 19.68 -17.10 -6.03
N CYS A 89 20.20 -15.87 -6.04
CA CYS A 89 21.43 -15.51 -6.73
C CYS A 89 22.52 -15.03 -5.78
N HIS A 90 22.19 -14.26 -4.75
CA HIS A 90 23.14 -13.62 -3.86
C HIS A 90 23.27 -14.34 -2.51
N THR A 91 24.43 -14.15 -1.90
CA THR A 91 24.66 -14.48 -0.48
C THR A 91 24.44 -13.21 0.34
N LEU A 92 23.69 -13.34 1.41
CA LEU A 92 23.47 -12.34 2.44
C LEU A 92 23.00 -13.07 3.69
N ALA A 93 23.87 -13.13 4.70
CA ALA A 93 23.68 -13.91 5.92
C ALA A 93 22.47 -13.43 6.72
N ALA A 94 22.27 -12.11 6.80
CA ALA A 94 21.13 -11.53 7.50
C ALA A 94 19.78 -11.95 6.89
N ALA A 95 19.74 -12.32 5.60
CA ALA A 95 18.54 -12.85 4.94
C ALA A 95 18.50 -14.38 4.87
N GLU A 96 19.45 -15.06 5.51
CA GLU A 96 19.61 -16.53 5.44
C GLU A 96 19.78 -17.06 4.01
N THR A 97 20.38 -16.26 3.12
CA THR A 97 20.61 -16.62 1.71
C THR A 97 22.08 -16.96 1.47
N THR A 98 22.34 -18.00 0.67
CA THR A 98 23.70 -18.53 0.46
C THR A 98 24.00 -18.83 -1.01
N ALA A 99 23.27 -18.20 -1.94
CA ALA A 99 23.46 -18.42 -3.36
C ALA A 99 24.69 -17.68 -3.89
N THR A 100 25.36 -18.24 -4.90
CA THR A 100 26.66 -17.76 -5.40
C THR A 100 26.66 -17.49 -6.91
N VAL A 101 25.48 -17.27 -7.48
CA VAL A 101 25.33 -16.85 -8.89
C VAL A 101 25.78 -15.39 -9.04
N GLY A 102 25.35 -14.55 -8.12
CA GLY A 102 25.81 -13.19 -7.93
C GLY A 102 26.93 -13.10 -6.88
N PRO A 103 27.55 -11.92 -6.74
CA PRO A 103 28.52 -11.66 -5.67
C PRO A 103 27.88 -11.82 -4.28
N ASP A 104 28.73 -12.16 -3.31
CA ASP A 104 28.41 -12.11 -1.90
C ASP A 104 28.24 -10.66 -1.46
N LEU A 105 27.06 -10.33 -0.91
CA LEU A 105 26.72 -8.98 -0.49
C LEU A 105 27.28 -8.65 0.89
N ASP A 106 27.52 -9.64 1.75
CA ASP A 106 28.20 -9.43 3.04
C ASP A 106 29.65 -8.99 2.82
N ASP A 107 30.29 -9.49 1.76
CA ASP A 107 31.64 -9.06 1.36
C ASP A 107 31.64 -7.77 0.53
N LEU A 108 30.65 -7.58 -0.35
CA LEU A 108 30.58 -6.41 -1.23
C LEU A 108 30.20 -5.13 -0.49
N GLN A 109 29.36 -5.23 0.54
CA GLN A 109 28.89 -4.11 1.36
C GLN A 109 28.43 -2.88 0.56
N PRO A 110 27.51 -3.04 -0.42
CA PRO A 110 27.03 -1.91 -1.19
C PRO A 110 26.17 -0.99 -0.33
N ASP A 111 26.23 0.32 -0.61
CA ASP A 111 25.28 1.27 -0.05
C ASP A 111 23.90 1.18 -0.76
N SER A 112 22.87 1.75 -0.14
CA SER A 112 21.49 1.70 -0.64
C SER A 112 21.33 2.30 -2.05
N GLU A 113 22.05 3.38 -2.40
CA GLU A 113 21.98 3.97 -3.74
C GLU A 113 22.57 3.03 -4.80
N THR A 114 23.69 2.38 -4.47
CA THR A 114 24.29 1.35 -5.32
C THR A 114 23.34 0.17 -5.54
N VAL A 115 22.63 -0.27 -4.48
CA VAL A 115 21.65 -1.37 -4.59
C VAL A 115 20.46 -0.95 -5.46
N LEU A 116 19.90 0.23 -5.27
CA LEU A 116 18.80 0.76 -6.11
C LEU A 116 19.20 0.80 -7.58
N SER A 117 20.37 1.36 -7.88
CA SER A 117 20.88 1.42 -9.25
C SER A 117 21.07 0.03 -9.84
N ALA A 118 21.54 -0.94 -9.05
CA ALA A 118 21.65 -2.33 -9.48
C ALA A 118 20.29 -2.99 -9.75
N ILE A 119 19.29 -2.74 -8.90
CA ILE A 119 17.91 -3.22 -9.10
C ILE A 119 17.32 -2.64 -10.39
N GLU A 120 17.51 -1.34 -10.63
CA GLU A 120 16.98 -0.65 -11.79
C GLU A 120 17.67 -1.07 -13.09
N ASN A 121 19.00 -1.20 -13.07
CA ASN A 121 19.81 -1.34 -14.29
C ASN A 121 20.31 -2.77 -14.55
N GLY A 122 20.12 -3.72 -13.62
CA GLY A 122 20.60 -5.09 -13.77
C GLY A 122 22.07 -5.27 -13.39
N GLY A 123 22.44 -4.77 -12.20
CA GLY A 123 23.79 -4.87 -11.65
C GLY A 123 24.84 -4.09 -12.46
N ALA A 124 26.07 -4.59 -12.47
CA ALA A 124 27.22 -3.92 -13.12
C ALA A 124 27.26 -4.06 -14.67
N GLY A 125 26.15 -4.43 -15.31
CA GLY A 125 26.06 -4.54 -16.77
C GLY A 125 26.60 -5.84 -17.38
N SER A 126 26.77 -6.90 -16.58
CA SER A 126 27.12 -8.25 -17.07
C SER A 126 25.98 -8.95 -17.82
N GLY A 127 24.75 -8.42 -17.70
CA GLY A 127 23.54 -8.99 -18.30
C GLY A 127 23.00 -10.25 -17.59
N MET A 128 23.65 -10.68 -16.51
CA MET A 128 23.22 -11.84 -15.72
C MET A 128 22.17 -11.48 -14.67
N MET A 129 22.25 -10.27 -14.10
CA MET A 129 21.22 -9.73 -13.22
C MET A 129 20.15 -9.03 -14.08
N PRO A 130 18.87 -9.43 -13.99
CA PRO A 130 17.80 -8.76 -14.69
C PRO A 130 17.57 -7.34 -14.13
N ALA A 131 17.22 -6.40 -15.01
CA ALA A 131 16.89 -5.03 -14.67
C ALA A 131 15.41 -4.89 -14.26
N GLY A 132 15.11 -3.90 -13.42
CA GLY A 132 13.75 -3.59 -12.98
C GLY A 132 13.11 -4.68 -12.13
N LEU A 133 13.90 -5.35 -11.28
CA LEU A 133 13.42 -6.43 -10.41
C LEU A 133 12.34 -5.95 -9.43
N LEU A 134 12.55 -4.77 -8.85
CA LEU A 134 11.66 -4.10 -7.91
C LEU A 134 11.58 -2.62 -8.25
N SER A 135 10.59 -1.92 -7.70
CA SER A 135 10.45 -0.47 -7.89
C SER A 135 9.77 0.20 -6.70
N GLY A 136 9.91 1.52 -6.61
CA GLY A 136 9.26 2.31 -5.58
C GLY A 136 9.69 1.91 -4.18
N GLU A 137 8.71 1.82 -3.27
CA GLU A 137 8.96 1.60 -1.85
C GLU A 137 9.60 0.22 -1.57
N GLU A 138 9.22 -0.81 -2.31
CA GLU A 138 9.77 -2.15 -2.14
C GLU A 138 11.27 -2.20 -2.51
N ALA A 139 11.66 -1.52 -3.59
CA ALA A 139 13.08 -1.40 -3.97
C ALA A 139 13.88 -0.64 -2.90
N GLN A 140 13.30 0.42 -2.31
CA GLN A 140 13.92 1.18 -1.24
C GLN A 140 14.11 0.33 0.01
N GLN A 141 13.08 -0.42 0.42
CA GLN A 141 13.14 -1.31 1.59
C GLN A 141 14.21 -2.39 1.43
N VAL A 142 14.34 -2.99 0.23
CA VAL A 142 15.40 -3.96 -0.07
C VAL A 142 16.77 -3.29 -0.04
N ALA A 143 16.91 -2.11 -0.64
CA ALA A 143 18.18 -1.41 -0.71
C ALA A 143 18.71 -1.00 0.67
N ASP A 144 17.82 -0.48 1.52
CA ASP A 144 18.15 -0.11 2.90
C ASP A 144 18.50 -1.37 3.72
N PHE A 145 17.69 -2.42 3.61
CA PHE A 145 17.97 -3.70 4.26
C PHE A 145 19.33 -4.27 3.85
N VAL A 146 19.68 -4.30 2.56
CA VAL A 146 20.96 -4.83 2.08
C VAL A 146 22.13 -4.02 2.63
N ALA A 147 22.03 -2.68 2.65
CA ALA A 147 23.09 -1.81 3.15
C ALA A 147 23.32 -2.00 4.67
N GLU A 148 22.24 -2.12 5.44
CA GLU A 148 22.30 -2.40 6.88
C GLU A 148 22.78 -3.83 7.17
N ALA A 149 22.28 -4.81 6.40
CA ALA A 149 22.63 -6.21 6.50
C ALA A 149 24.12 -6.45 6.26
N ALA A 150 24.61 -5.98 5.12
CA ALA A 150 25.98 -6.20 4.71
C ALA A 150 26.99 -5.51 5.62
N SER A 151 26.64 -4.38 6.23
CA SER A 151 27.50 -3.67 7.18
C SER A 151 27.55 -4.32 8.58
N SER A 152 26.60 -5.19 8.90
CA SER A 152 26.52 -5.92 10.17
C SER A 152 27.14 -7.32 10.12
N GLY A 153 27.39 -7.86 8.92
CA GLY A 153 27.93 -9.19 8.67
C GLY A 153 29.44 -9.36 8.91
N LYS A 154 29.92 -9.20 10.16
CA LYS A 154 31.19 -9.83 10.63
C LYS A 154 31.28 -9.95 12.15
#